data_AF-A0A851CXR2-F1
#
_entry.id   AF-A0A851CXR2-F1
#
_cell.length_a   1.000
_cell.length_b   1.000
_cell.length_c   1.000
_cell.angle_alpha   90.00
_cell.angle_beta   90.00
_cell.angle_gamma   90.00
#
_symmetry.space_group_name_H-M   'P 1'
#
loop_
_entity.id
_entity.type
_entity.pdbx_description
1 polymer ?
#
loop_
_entity_poly.entity_id
_entity_poly.type
_entity_poly.pdbx_seq_one_letter_code
_entity_poly.pdbx_strand_id
1 'polypeptide(L)'
;YCLLVVLWPPPGHSFIPRTSEQLPASCSGIRVVLECTCSREQLLGKVCFLHPSGDLLPRDHDRYFLDTLCTGTYSDVEKVSCWLQMMVASAWLHLPQCSHCQLTVLPSCRSCSFQLTGSSGMQFTTEMVSAVQQGSSGAYLSLEE
;
A
#
# COMPACT_ATOMS: atom_id res chain seq x y z
N TYR A 1 -9.09 10.56 -15.49
CA TYR A 1 -8.14 9.47 -15.80
C TYR A 1 -8.02 8.60 -14.56
N CYS A 2 -7.88 7.27 -14.70
CA CYS A 2 -7.78 6.36 -13.56
C CYS A 2 -6.48 5.55 -13.66
N LEU A 3 -5.72 5.53 -12.58
CA LEU A 3 -4.43 4.86 -12.44
C LEU A 3 -4.55 3.71 -11.46
N LEU A 4 -4.10 2.53 -11.88
CA LEU A 4 -3.97 1.39 -10.98
C LEU A 4 -2.63 1.44 -10.27
N VAL A 5 -2.65 1.44 -8.93
CA VAL A 5 -1.47 1.39 -8.08
C VAL A 5 -1.35 0.00 -7.48
N VAL A 6 -0.38 -0.76 -7.96
CA VAL A 6 -0.12 -2.12 -7.46
C VAL A 6 0.71 -2.06 -6.18
N LEU A 7 0.13 -2.54 -5.09
CA LEU A 7 0.79 -2.73 -3.81
C LEU A 7 1.49 -4.09 -3.79
N TRP A 8 2.73 -4.08 -3.30
CA TRP A 8 3.51 -5.27 -3.05
C TRP A 8 3.63 -5.52 -1.56
N PRO A 9 3.61 -6.79 -1.12
CA PRO A 9 3.82 -7.08 0.28
C PRO A 9 5.27 -6.72 0.67
N PRO A 10 5.50 -6.31 1.92
CA PRO A 10 6.85 -6.13 2.44
C PRO A 10 7.67 -7.42 2.31
N PRO A 11 9.01 -7.33 2.39
CA PRO A 11 9.85 -8.51 2.50
C PRO A 11 9.34 -9.46 3.59
N GLY A 12 9.31 -10.76 3.27
CA GLY A 12 8.83 -11.79 4.18
C GLY A 12 7.31 -11.83 4.37
N HIS A 13 6.53 -11.01 3.68
CA HIS A 13 5.07 -11.02 3.77
C HIS A 13 4.41 -11.45 2.45
N SER A 14 3.18 -11.92 2.56
CA SER A 14 2.30 -12.25 1.44
C SER A 14 0.90 -11.69 1.66
N PHE A 15 0.26 -11.31 0.56
CA PHE A 15 -1.14 -10.93 0.54
C PHE A 15 -2.00 -12.15 0.21
N ILE A 16 -2.92 -12.49 1.12
CA ILE A 16 -3.84 -13.62 0.99
C ILE A 16 -5.26 -13.07 0.93
N PRO A 17 -5.95 -13.17 -0.23
CA PRO A 17 -7.35 -12.81 -0.31
C PRO A 17 -8.20 -13.84 0.45
N ARG A 18 -9.16 -13.38 1.25
CA ARG A 18 -10.16 -14.23 1.90
C ARG A 18 -11.49 -14.17 1.16
N THR A 19 -12.22 -15.27 1.24
CA THR A 19 -13.48 -15.47 0.52
C THR A 19 -14.74 -15.37 1.39
N SER A 20 -14.65 -15.25 2.73
CA SER A 20 -15.83 -15.50 3.58
C SER A 20 -15.79 -15.02 5.04
N GLU A 21 -15.29 -13.81 5.36
CA GLU A 21 -15.48 -13.26 6.71
C GLU A 21 -16.12 -11.87 6.69
N GLN A 22 -17.02 -11.62 7.64
CA GLN A 22 -17.54 -10.28 7.94
C GLN A 22 -16.39 -9.43 8.49
N LEU A 23 -15.83 -8.59 7.64
CA LEU A 23 -14.77 -7.64 8.00
C LEU A 23 -15.35 -6.26 8.30
N PRO A 24 -14.63 -5.41 9.05
CA PRO A 24 -14.93 -3.99 9.12
C PRO A 24 -15.03 -3.39 7.72
N ALA A 25 -15.87 -2.38 7.53
CA ALA A 25 -16.08 -1.77 6.22
C ALA A 25 -14.78 -1.28 5.55
N SER A 26 -13.79 -0.83 6.32
CA SER A 26 -12.50 -0.36 5.78
C SER A 26 -11.54 -1.46 5.34
N CYS A 27 -11.80 -2.74 5.64
CA CYS A 27 -10.86 -3.84 5.39
C CYS A 27 -11.15 -4.54 4.05
N SER A 28 -10.13 -4.65 3.20
CA SER A 28 -10.28 -5.03 1.78
C SER A 28 -10.38 -6.54 1.49
N GLY A 29 -10.79 -7.36 2.46
CA GLY A 29 -10.76 -8.83 2.30
C GLY A 29 -9.37 -9.45 2.19
N ILE A 30 -8.30 -8.64 2.24
CA ILE A 30 -6.91 -9.07 2.03
C ILE A 30 -6.21 -9.13 3.37
N ARG A 31 -5.69 -10.32 3.71
CA ARG A 31 -4.88 -10.54 4.89
C ARG A 31 -3.40 -10.46 4.53
N VAL A 32 -2.64 -9.73 5.35
CA VAL A 32 -1.17 -9.68 5.27
C VAL A 32 -0.62 -10.73 6.22
N VAL A 33 0.15 -11.68 5.69
CA VAL A 33 0.69 -12.81 6.45
C VAL A 33 2.20 -12.83 6.32
N LEU A 34 2.88 -12.98 7.46
CA LEU A 34 4.33 -13.18 7.50
C LEU A 34 4.66 -14.64 7.17
N GLU A 35 5.53 -14.85 6.18
CA GLU A 35 5.99 -16.16 5.73
C GLU A 35 7.36 -16.52 6.29
N CYS A 36 7.58 -17.82 6.51
CA CYS A 36 8.89 -18.31 6.90
C CYS A 36 9.80 -18.39 5.68
N THR A 37 10.88 -17.63 5.71
CA THR A 37 11.86 -17.56 4.63
C THR A 37 13.09 -18.44 4.87
N CYS A 38 13.16 -19.20 5.99
CA CYS A 38 14.31 -20.00 6.39
C CYS A 38 14.81 -21.00 5.32
N SER A 39 13.89 -21.67 4.61
CA SER A 39 14.24 -22.61 3.53
C SER A 39 14.76 -21.93 2.27
N ARG A 40 14.51 -20.62 2.11
CA ARG A 40 14.92 -19.79 0.97
C ARG A 40 16.15 -18.93 1.26
N GLU A 41 16.48 -18.71 2.54
CA GLU A 41 17.49 -17.76 3.00
C GLU A 41 18.78 -18.39 3.56
N GLN A 42 18.86 -19.71 3.70
CA GLN A 42 20.10 -20.42 4.05
C GLN A 42 21.28 -20.12 3.08
N LEU A 43 21.01 -19.60 1.89
CA LEU A 43 22.03 -19.24 0.90
C LEU A 43 22.50 -17.76 0.96
N LEU A 44 21.82 -16.88 1.71
CA LEU A 44 22.07 -15.43 1.67
C LEU A 44 22.26 -14.76 3.04
N GLY A 45 22.24 -15.52 4.14
CA GLY A 45 22.44 -14.96 5.49
C GLY A 45 21.35 -13.96 5.92
N LYS A 46 20.16 -14.05 5.33
CA LYS A 46 19.02 -13.20 5.68
C LYS A 46 18.32 -13.74 6.93
N VAL A 47 17.81 -12.82 7.74
CA VAL A 47 17.11 -13.12 8.99
C VAL A 47 15.65 -13.42 8.65
N CYS A 48 15.18 -14.61 9.02
CA CYS A 48 13.76 -14.93 8.93
C CYS A 48 13.00 -14.16 10.00
N PHE A 49 11.98 -13.39 9.60
CA PHE A 49 11.17 -12.60 10.52
C PHE A 49 10.38 -13.44 11.53
N LEU A 50 10.08 -14.70 11.21
CA LEU A 50 9.44 -15.64 12.13
C LEU A 50 10.43 -16.33 13.08
N HIS A 51 11.70 -16.43 12.69
CA HIS A 51 12.74 -17.11 13.45
C HIS A 51 13.93 -16.18 13.66
N PRO A 52 13.78 -15.16 14.54
CA PRO A 52 14.88 -14.27 14.86
C PRO A 52 16.05 -15.11 15.42
N SER A 53 17.20 -14.98 14.77
CA SER A 53 18.44 -15.59 15.26
C SER A 53 19.06 -14.64 16.29
N GLY A 54 18.86 -14.91 17.58
CA GLY A 54 19.32 -14.09 18.71
C GLY A 54 18.32 -13.02 19.16
N ASP A 55 18.79 -12.02 19.93
CA ASP A 55 17.97 -10.94 20.56
C ASP A 55 17.45 -9.87 19.57
N LEU A 56 17.43 -10.17 18.27
CA LEU A 56 16.91 -9.24 17.26
C LEU A 56 15.38 -9.31 17.26
N LEU A 57 14.76 -8.36 17.95
CA LEU A 57 13.32 -8.09 17.86
C LEU A 57 12.88 -7.92 16.40
N PRO A 58 11.60 -8.16 16.08
CA PRO A 58 11.04 -7.77 14.79
C PRO A 58 11.44 -6.33 14.49
N ARG A 59 12.03 -6.07 13.30
CA ARG A 59 12.52 -4.73 12.99
C ARG A 59 11.35 -3.75 13.07
N ASP A 60 11.56 -2.60 13.73
CA ASP A 60 10.52 -1.58 13.91
C ASP A 60 9.83 -1.18 12.59
N HIS A 61 10.54 -1.32 11.46
CA HIS A 61 10.01 -1.08 10.12
C HIS A 61 8.80 -1.95 9.74
N ASP A 62 8.74 -3.23 10.14
CA ASP A 62 7.62 -4.12 9.78
C ASP A 62 6.36 -3.78 10.57
N ARG A 63 6.55 -3.48 11.87
CA ARG A 63 5.47 -2.97 12.73
C ARG A 63 4.95 -1.64 12.20
N TYR A 64 5.87 -0.73 11.83
CA TYR A 64 5.50 0.55 11.24
C TYR A 64 4.69 0.38 9.95
N PHE A 65 5.08 -0.54 9.06
CA PHE A 65 4.32 -0.82 7.83
C PHE A 65 2.91 -1.32 8.15
N LEU A 66 2.78 -2.34 9.00
CA LEU A 66 1.49 -2.93 9.35
C LEU A 66 0.60 -1.91 10.08
N ASP A 67 1.14 -1.13 11.00
CA ASP A 67 0.37 -0.10 11.71
C ASP A 67 -0.10 1.01 10.75
N THR A 68 0.72 1.32 9.73
CA THR A 68 0.42 2.36 8.73
C THR A 68 -0.60 1.91 7.69
N LEU A 69 -0.59 0.65 7.24
CA LEU A 69 -1.42 0.18 6.12
C LEU A 69 -2.47 -0.87 6.47
N CYS A 70 -2.43 -1.41 7.70
CA CYS A 70 -3.29 -2.49 8.12
C CYS A 70 -4.08 -2.14 9.39
N THR A 71 -5.23 -2.77 9.55
CA THR A 71 -5.98 -2.83 10.80
C THR A 71 -5.89 -4.28 11.30
N GLY A 72 -5.05 -4.49 12.31
CA GLY A 72 -4.60 -5.83 12.70
C GLY A 72 -3.79 -6.48 11.59
N THR A 73 -4.19 -7.66 11.12
CA THR A 73 -3.52 -8.37 10.01
C THR A 73 -4.18 -8.12 8.65
N TYR A 74 -5.14 -7.21 8.55
CA TYR A 74 -5.91 -6.97 7.34
C TYR A 74 -5.53 -5.65 6.70
N SER A 75 -5.37 -5.64 5.37
CA SER A 75 -5.15 -4.40 4.63
C SER A 75 -6.37 -3.50 4.79
N ASP A 76 -6.11 -2.25 5.16
CA ASP A 76 -7.14 -1.25 5.42
C ASP A 76 -7.12 -0.20 4.29
N VAL A 77 -8.21 -0.12 3.54
CA VAL A 77 -8.34 0.69 2.32
C VAL A 77 -8.19 2.18 2.63
N GLU A 78 -8.72 2.63 3.76
CA GLU A 78 -8.66 4.04 4.17
C GLU A 78 -7.23 4.42 4.56
N LYS A 79 -6.57 3.55 5.33
CA LYS A 79 -5.15 3.72 5.69
C LYS A 79 -4.24 3.71 4.47
N VAL A 80 -4.46 2.76 3.56
CA VAL A 80 -3.73 2.68 2.28
C VAL A 80 -3.92 3.95 1.46
N SER A 81 -5.17 4.43 1.36
CA SER A 81 -5.49 5.65 0.61
C SER A 81 -4.81 6.87 1.23
N CYS A 82 -4.87 7.01 2.55
CA CYS A 82 -4.18 8.10 3.27
C CYS A 82 -2.66 8.06 3.04
N TRP A 83 -2.06 6.87 3.15
CA TRP A 83 -0.63 6.69 2.91
C TRP A 83 -0.24 7.05 1.47
N LEU A 84 -1.00 6.60 0.46
CA LEU A 84 -0.76 6.97 -0.94
C LEU A 84 -0.88 8.49 -1.16
N GLN A 85 -1.87 9.14 -0.56
CA GLN A 85 -2.02 10.60 -0.63
C GLN A 85 -0.80 11.32 -0.08
N MET A 86 -0.30 10.91 1.09
CA MET A 86 0.92 11.48 1.68
C MET A 86 2.15 11.25 0.82
N MET A 87 2.29 10.05 0.23
CA MET A 87 3.40 9.71 -0.66
C MET A 87 3.39 10.57 -1.93
N VAL A 88 2.24 10.70 -2.58
CA VAL A 88 2.08 11.53 -3.80
C VAL A 88 2.33 13.00 -3.47
N ALA A 89 1.77 13.51 -2.37
CA ALA A 89 2.01 14.90 -1.94
C ALA A 89 3.49 15.18 -1.66
N SER A 90 4.18 14.25 -0.99
CA SER A 90 5.61 14.37 -0.69
C SER A 90 6.46 14.31 -1.96
N ALA A 91 6.16 13.36 -2.87
CA ALA A 91 6.86 13.24 -4.14
C ALA A 91 6.62 14.45 -5.06
N TRP A 92 5.42 15.02 -5.04
CA TRP A 92 5.06 16.20 -5.85
C TRP A 92 6.00 17.37 -5.63
N LEU A 93 6.40 17.64 -4.38
CA LEU A 93 7.33 18.71 -4.03
C LEU A 93 8.71 18.60 -4.68
N HIS A 94 9.08 17.41 -5.16
CA HIS A 94 10.35 17.13 -5.81
C HIS A 94 10.26 17.21 -7.35
N LEU A 95 9.06 17.41 -7.90
CA LEU A 95 8.85 17.52 -9.34
C LEU A 95 8.95 18.99 -9.79
N PRO A 96 9.57 19.27 -10.95
CA PRO A 96 9.62 20.64 -11.50
C PRO A 96 8.23 21.28 -11.64
N GLN A 97 7.22 20.46 -11.94
CA GLN A 97 5.84 20.90 -12.16
C GLN A 97 5.18 21.48 -10.91
N CYS A 98 5.70 21.21 -9.70
CA CYS A 98 5.17 21.80 -8.47
C CYS A 98 5.27 23.33 -8.44
N SER A 99 6.19 23.92 -9.22
CA SER A 99 6.33 25.38 -9.32
C SER A 99 5.28 26.05 -10.21
N HIS A 100 4.59 25.29 -11.07
CA HIS A 100 3.66 25.81 -12.08
C HIS A 100 2.24 25.27 -11.94
N CYS A 101 2.08 24.19 -11.19
CA CYS A 101 0.82 23.50 -10.97
C CYS A 101 0.61 23.26 -9.47
N GLN A 102 -0.62 23.47 -9.01
CA GLN A 102 -1.04 23.10 -7.67
C GLN A 102 -1.63 21.68 -7.68
N LEU A 103 -1.13 20.82 -6.80
CA LEU A 103 -1.74 19.53 -6.50
C LEU A 103 -2.70 19.69 -5.32
N THR A 104 -3.95 19.29 -5.52
CA THR A 104 -5.00 19.26 -4.49
C THR A 104 -5.50 17.83 -4.30
N VAL A 105 -5.50 17.35 -3.07
CA VAL A 105 -6.15 16.08 -2.71
C VAL A 105 -7.66 16.31 -2.64
N LEU A 106 -8.43 15.48 -3.34
CA LEU A 106 -9.89 15.50 -3.32
C LEU A 106 -10.41 14.47 -2.31
N PRO A 107 -11.55 14.74 -1.65
CA PRO A 107 -12.16 13.79 -0.72
C PRO A 107 -12.59 12.52 -1.46
N SER A 108 -12.09 11.37 -1.01
CA SER A 108 -12.53 10.03 -1.41
C SER A 108 -12.33 9.07 -0.24
N CYS A 109 -13.23 8.10 -0.10
CA CYS A 109 -13.19 7.14 1.01
C CYS A 109 -12.36 5.89 0.68
N ARG A 110 -12.30 5.48 -0.59
CA ARG A 110 -11.71 4.20 -1.02
C ARG A 110 -10.72 4.31 -2.18
N SER A 111 -10.53 5.51 -2.70
CA SER A 111 -9.60 5.82 -3.77
C SER A 111 -8.80 7.08 -3.42
N CYS A 112 -7.75 7.38 -4.19
CA CYS A 112 -7.01 8.62 -4.05
C CYS A 112 -7.27 9.50 -5.27
N SER A 113 -8.07 10.54 -5.09
CA SER A 113 -8.35 11.50 -6.15
C SER A 113 -7.51 12.75 -5.99
N PHE A 114 -6.87 13.18 -7.07
CA PHE A 114 -6.04 14.38 -7.11
C PHE A 114 -6.45 15.29 -8.26
N GLN A 115 -6.44 16.58 -7.99
CA GLN A 115 -6.59 17.62 -9.00
C GLN A 115 -5.28 18.37 -9.17
N LEU A 116 -4.83 18.50 -10.41
CA LEU A 116 -3.77 19.39 -10.83
C LEU A 116 -4.38 20.65 -11.42
N THR A 117 -4.04 21.80 -10.87
CA THR A 117 -4.48 23.11 -11.38
C THR A 117 -3.26 23.87 -11.87
N GLY A 118 -3.19 24.10 -13.18
CA GLY A 118 -2.10 24.85 -13.81
C GLY A 118 -2.29 26.36 -13.68
N SER A 119 -1.22 27.11 -13.93
CA SER A 119 -1.22 28.59 -13.91
C SER A 119 -2.20 29.24 -14.90
N SER A 120 -2.54 28.55 -15.99
CA SER A 120 -3.55 28.98 -16.96
C SER A 120 -5.00 28.80 -16.47
N GLY A 121 -5.21 28.20 -15.29
CA GLY A 121 -6.53 27.81 -14.78
C GLY A 121 -7.02 26.45 -15.29
N MET A 122 -6.26 25.78 -16.17
CA MET A 122 -6.60 24.43 -16.63
C MET A 122 -6.51 23.43 -15.48
N GLN A 123 -7.54 22.60 -15.35
CA GLN A 123 -7.66 21.59 -14.32
C GLN A 123 -7.61 20.18 -14.92
N PHE A 124 -6.89 19.28 -14.26
CA PHE A 124 -6.83 17.87 -14.60
C PHE A 124 -7.06 17.02 -13.36
N THR A 125 -7.97 16.06 -13.44
CA THR A 125 -8.28 15.16 -12.33
C THR A 125 -7.84 13.74 -12.66
N THR A 126 -7.11 13.15 -11.73
CA THR A 126 -6.74 11.74 -11.77
C THR A 126 -7.22 11.05 -10.51
N GLU A 127 -7.73 9.84 -10.69
CA GLU A 127 -8.02 8.92 -9.62
C GLU A 127 -6.95 7.84 -9.60
N MET A 128 -6.54 7.43 -8.41
CA MET A 128 -5.64 6.31 -8.19
C MET A 128 -6.37 5.26 -7.35
N VAL A 129 -6.41 4.05 -7.88
CA VAL A 129 -7.08 2.90 -7.28
C VAL A 129 -6.02 1.89 -6.87
N SER A 130 -6.09 1.43 -5.63
CA SER A 130 -5.12 0.46 -5.10
C SER A 130 -5.51 -0.95 -5.47
N ALA A 131 -4.53 -1.75 -5.89
CA ALA A 131 -4.72 -3.18 -6.11
C ALA A 131 -3.56 -3.98 -5.54
N VAL A 132 -3.80 -5.24 -5.19
CA VAL A 132 -2.75 -6.19 -4.79
C VAL A 132 -2.67 -7.32 -5.78
N GLN A 133 -1.49 -7.90 -5.95
CA GLN A 133 -1.35 -9.11 -6.75
C GLN A 133 -1.83 -10.34 -5.97
N GLN A 134 -2.72 -11.13 -6.59
CA GLN A 134 -3.18 -12.41 -6.08
C GLN A 134 -2.16 -13.50 -6.42
N GLY A 135 -1.33 -13.85 -5.43
CA GLY A 135 -0.36 -14.94 -5.51
C GLY A 135 0.60 -14.82 -6.70
N SER A 136 1.07 -15.96 -7.22
CA SER A 136 2.01 -16.04 -8.35
C SER A 136 1.36 -15.94 -9.73
N SER A 137 0.02 -15.88 -9.79
CA SER A 137 -0.76 -15.91 -11.05
C SER A 137 -0.71 -14.58 -11.83
N GLY A 138 -0.28 -13.49 -11.19
CA GLY A 138 -0.23 -12.16 -11.81
C GLY A 138 -1.58 -11.45 -11.92
N ALA A 139 -2.67 -12.05 -11.42
CA ALA A 139 -3.97 -11.41 -11.34
C ALA A 139 -3.97 -10.33 -10.25
N TYR A 140 -4.63 -9.19 -10.48
CA TYR A 140 -4.75 -8.10 -9.52
C TYR A 140 -6.16 -8.05 -8.92
N LEU A 141 -6.24 -7.80 -7.62
CA LEU A 141 -7.50 -7.56 -6.89
C LEU A 141 -7.55 -6.09 -6.51
N SER A 142 -8.58 -5.38 -6.97
CA SER A 142 -8.86 -4.00 -6.51
C SER A 142 -9.25 -4.02 -5.03
N LEU A 143 -8.81 -3.01 -4.30
CA LEU A 143 -9.17 -2.81 -2.89
C LEU A 143 -10.52 -2.09 -2.71
N GLU A 144 -11.24 -1.80 -3.80
CA GLU A 144 -12.42 -0.92 -3.77
C GLU A 144 -13.72 -1.50 -3.23
N GLU A 145 -13.88 -2.83 -3.09
CA GLU A 145 -15.15 -3.42 -2.59
C GLU A 145 -15.34 -3.29 -1.07
#